data_AF-A0A1B9ALA1-F1
#
_entry.id   AF-A0A1B9ALA1-F1
#
_cell.length_a   1.000
_cell.length_b   1.000
_cell.length_c   1.000
_cell.angle_alpha   90.00
_cell.angle_beta   90.00
_cell.angle_gamma   90.00
#
_symmetry.space_group_name_H-M   'P 1'
#
loop_
_entity.id
_entity.type
_entity.pdbx_description
1 polymer ?
#
loop_
_entity_poly.entity_id
_entity_poly.type
_entity_poly.pdbx_seq_one_letter_code
_entity_poly.pdbx_strand_id
1 'polypeptide(L)' 'MINQQKEICLTYEKVNFPLVLHQSTVVGAVINAILAETVRIMADNNFEPPIFLSGNIDGADQHNQQLVVRYNDRIAVLK' A
#
# COMPACT_ATOMS: atom_id res chain seq x y z
N MET A 1 19.08 -3.79 27.05
CA MET A 1 19.66 -3.34 25.75
C MET A 1 18.78 -3.89 24.64
N ILE A 2 18.54 -3.09 23.61
CA ILE A 2 17.41 -3.14 22.68
C ILE A 2 17.31 -4.48 21.91
N ASN A 3 16.14 -5.14 21.99
CA ASN A 3 15.73 -6.22 21.10
C ASN A 3 15.14 -5.60 19.82
N GLN A 4 15.83 -5.73 18.69
CA GLN A 4 15.26 -5.56 17.36
C GLN A 4 15.74 -6.69 16.45
N GLN A 5 15.08 -7.84 16.51
CA GLN A 5 15.09 -8.77 15.37
C GLN A 5 13.96 -8.32 14.43
N LYS A 6 14.31 -7.44 13.49
CA LYS A 6 13.40 -6.83 12.51
C LYS A 6 13.44 -7.57 11.17
N GLU A 7 13.50 -8.90 11.21
CA GLU A 7 13.47 -9.75 10.02
C GLU A 7 12.62 -10.98 10.32
N ILE A 8 11.49 -11.14 9.62
CA ILE A 8 10.62 -12.31 9.74
C ILE A 8 11.30 -13.44 8.96
N CYS A 9 12.26 -14.12 9.59
CA CYS A 9 12.92 -15.27 8.99
C CYS A 9 11.97 -16.47 8.98
N LEU A 10 11.47 -16.85 7.79
CA LEU A 10 10.81 -18.14 7.59
C LEU A 10 11.90 -19.21 7.47
N THR A 11 12.14 -19.96 8.53
CA THR A 11 12.98 -21.15 8.46
C THR A 11 12.13 -22.33 7.97
N TYR A 12 12.50 -22.91 6.82
CA TYR A 12 11.93 -24.16 6.32
C TYR A 12 12.92 -25.29 6.53
N GLU A 13 12.50 -26.35 7.23
CA GLU A 13 13.35 -27.42 7.78
C GLU A 13 14.20 -28.17 6.73
N LYS A 14 13.84 -28.09 5.43
CA LYS A 14 14.56 -28.74 4.33
C LYS A 14 15.61 -27.87 3.64
N VAL A 15 15.78 -26.61 4.03
CA VAL A 15 16.71 -25.67 3.37
C VAL A 15 17.72 -25.16 4.39
N ASN A 16 18.98 -25.62 4.25
CA ASN A 16 20.04 -25.41 5.24
C ASN A 16 20.78 -24.05 5.08
N PHE A 17 20.14 -23.07 4.46
CA PHE A 17 20.65 -21.69 4.38
C PHE A 17 19.53 -20.70 4.72
N PRO A 18 19.81 -19.63 5.48
CA PRO A 18 18.80 -18.62 5.79
C PRO A 18 18.36 -17.91 4.50
N LEU A 19 17.09 -18.08 4.14
CA LEU A 19 16.49 -17.40 2.99
C LEU A 19 16.27 -15.92 3.36
N VAL A 20 17.27 -15.08 3.09
CA VAL A 20 17.15 -13.62 3.29
C VAL A 20 16.39 -13.04 2.09
N LEU A 21 15.08 -13.28 2.04
CA LEU A 21 14.22 -12.55 1.11
C LEU A 21 14.06 -11.14 1.67
N HIS A 22 14.29 -10.12 0.83
CA HIS A 22 13.87 -8.75 1.13
C HIS A 22 12.33 -8.71 1.16
N GLN A 23 11.75 -9.15 2.28
CA GLN A 23 10.31 -9.39 2.40
C GLN A 23 9.49 -8.13 2.13
N SER A 24 10.07 -6.94 2.34
CA SER A 24 9.42 -5.66 2.07
C SER A 24 9.01 -5.48 0.61
N THR A 25 9.83 -5.91 -0.37
CA THR A 25 9.50 -5.75 -1.79
C THR A 25 8.42 -6.73 -2.24
N VAL A 26 8.50 -7.99 -1.83
CA VAL A 26 7.51 -9.01 -2.18
C VAL A 26 6.17 -8.71 -1.50
N VAL A 27 6.18 -8.39 -0.22
CA VAL A 27 4.96 -8.01 0.52
C VAL A 27 4.36 -6.73 -0.06
N GLY A 28 5.18 -5.73 -0.39
CA GLY A 28 4.73 -4.51 -1.07
C GLY A 28 4.07 -4.78 -2.43
N ALA A 29 4.64 -5.69 -3.23
CA ALA A 29 4.06 -6.10 -4.50
C ALA A 29 2.69 -6.80 -4.32
N VAL A 30 2.56 -7.65 -3.30
CA VAL A 30 1.27 -8.32 -2.97
C VAL A 30 0.23 -7.29 -2.53
N ILE A 31 0.59 -6.33 -1.69
CA ILE A 31 -0.32 -5.25 -1.27
C ILE A 31 -0.77 -4.44 -2.48
N ASN A 32 0.15 -4.08 -3.39
CA ASN A 32 -0.18 -3.36 -4.62
C ASN A 32 -1.14 -4.16 -5.51
N ALA A 33 -0.96 -5.48 -5.63
CA ALA A 33 -1.87 -6.34 -6.38
C ALA A 33 -3.28 -6.35 -5.77
N ILE A 34 -3.39 -6.43 -4.44
CA ILE A 34 -4.69 -6.38 -3.72
C ILE A 34 -5.36 -5.02 -3.92
N LEU A 35 -4.62 -3.92 -3.83
CA LEU A 35 -5.15 -2.57 -4.05
C LEU A 35 -5.63 -2.40 -5.50
N ALA A 36 -4.88 -2.86 -6.48
CA ALA A 36 -5.27 -2.82 -7.90
C ALA A 36 -6.58 -3.60 -8.15
N GLU A 37 -6.70 -4.80 -7.58
CA GLU A 37 -7.93 -5.60 -7.70
C GLU A 37 -9.12 -4.93 -7.00
N THR A 38 -8.88 -4.32 -5.83
CA THR A 38 -9.93 -3.57 -5.11
C THR A 38 -10.43 -2.39 -5.94
N VAL A 39 -9.54 -1.64 -6.58
CA VAL A 39 -9.88 -0.52 -7.48
C VAL A 39 -10.69 -1.02 -8.68
N ARG A 40 -10.30 -2.16 -9.28
CA ARG A 40 -11.02 -2.78 -10.38
C ARG A 40 -12.45 -3.13 -9.99
N ILE A 41 -12.64 -3.80 -8.85
CA ILE A 41 -13.96 -4.16 -8.32
C ILE A 41 -14.80 -2.90 -8.07
N MET A 42 -14.23 -1.84 -7.51
CA MET A 42 -14.94 -0.57 -7.30
C MET A 42 -15.42 0.03 -8.62
N ALA A 43 -14.54 0.10 -9.63
CA ALA A 43 -14.86 0.63 -10.94
C ALA A 43 -15.96 -0.18 -11.66
N ASP A 44 -15.90 -1.51 -11.58
CA ASP A 44 -16.93 -2.40 -12.14
C ASP A 44 -18.31 -2.18 -11.50
N ASN A 45 -18.35 -1.75 -10.24
CA ASN A 45 -19.57 -1.42 -9.52
C ASN A 45 -20.01 0.06 -9.68
N ASN A 46 -19.48 0.77 -10.69
CA ASN A 46 -19.74 2.19 -10.94
C ASN A 46 -19.40 3.10 -9.73
N PHE A 47 -18.52 2.65 -8.84
CA PHE A 47 -18.04 3.43 -7.72
C PHE A 47 -16.70 4.06 -8.08
N GLU A 48 -16.60 5.38 -7.96
CA GLU A 48 -15.34 6.09 -8.21
C GLU A 48 -14.35 5.84 -7.06
N PRO A 49 -13.21 5.17 -7.32
CA PRO A 49 -12.28 4.80 -6.27
C PRO A 49 -11.55 6.04 -5.73
N PRO A 50 -11.44 6.22 -4.40
CA PRO A 50 -10.77 7.37 -3.78
C PRO A 50 -9.25 7.19 -3.81
N ILE A 51 -8.65 7.30 -5.01
CA ILE A 51 -7.22 7.14 -5.23
C ILE A 51 -6.56 8.50 -5.49
N PHE A 52 -5.38 8.70 -4.89
CA PHE A 52 -4.55 9.86 -5.20
C PHE A 52 -3.96 9.74 -6.60
N LEU A 53 -4.07 10.81 -7.38
CA LEU A 53 -3.45 10.94 -8.68
C LEU A 53 -2.01 11.39 -8.54
N SER A 54 -1.16 10.96 -9.48
CA SER A 54 0.21 11.44 -9.59
C SER A 54 0.23 12.95 -9.87
N GLY A 55 1.12 13.68 -9.20
CA GLY A 55 1.25 15.14 -9.37
C GLY A 55 1.67 15.59 -10.79
N ASN A 56 2.06 14.65 -11.66
CA ASN A 56 2.36 14.94 -13.06
C ASN A 56 1.12 14.91 -13.97
N ILE A 57 -0.07 14.63 -13.43
CA ILE A 57 -1.33 14.60 -14.17
C ILE A 57 -2.06 15.93 -14.00
N ASP A 58 -2.51 16.52 -15.10
CA ASP A 58 -3.31 17.74 -15.06
C ASP A 58 -4.59 17.54 -14.23
N GLY A 59 -4.83 18.43 -13.27
CA GLY A 59 -5.96 18.35 -12.35
C GLY A 59 -5.76 17.43 -11.14
N ALA A 60 -4.59 16.78 -11.00
CA ALA A 60 -4.28 15.93 -9.86
C ALA A 60 -4.36 16.69 -8.53
N ASP A 61 -3.89 17.94 -8.48
CA ASP A 61 -3.92 18.75 -7.26
C ASP A 61 -5.34 18.96 -6.74
N GLN A 62 -6.27 19.33 -7.62
CA GLN A 62 -7.67 19.57 -7.25
C GLN A 62 -8.34 18.27 -6.77
N HIS A 63 -8.15 17.17 -7.50
CA HIS A 63 -8.70 15.85 -7.13
C HIS A 63 -8.15 15.38 -5.78
N ASN A 64 -6.83 15.47 -5.59
CA ASN A 64 -6.15 15.06 -4.37
C ASN A 64 -6.58 15.92 -3.18
N GLN A 65 -6.76 17.23 -3.35
CA GLN A 65 -7.29 18.11 -2.31
C GLN A 65 -8.72 17.74 -1.89
N GLN A 66 -9.59 17.35 -2.82
CA GLN A 66 -10.93 16.89 -2.50
C GLN A 66 -10.92 15.60 -1.67
N LEU A 67 -9.96 14.70 -1.94
CA LEU A 67 -9.76 13.50 -1.12
C LEU A 67 -9.22 13.84 0.27
N VAL A 68 -8.24 14.73 0.40
CA VAL A 68 -7.75 15.20 1.71
C VAL A 68 -8.91 15.81 2.51
N VAL A 69 -9.61 16.77 1.90
CA VAL A 69 -11.02 17.11 2.10
C VAL A 69 -11.84 16.14 2.95
N ARG A 70 -12.16 15.05 2.26
CA ARG A 70 -13.13 14.02 2.63
C ARG A 70 -12.62 13.02 3.67
N TYR A 71 -11.31 12.91 3.86
CA TYR A 71 -10.70 11.86 4.67
C TYR A 71 -9.81 12.37 5.81
N ASN A 72 -9.55 13.68 5.93
CA ASN A 72 -8.71 14.27 6.98
C ASN A 72 -9.15 13.95 8.43
N ASP A 73 -10.46 13.81 8.66
CA ASP A 73 -11.00 13.48 9.98
C ASP A 73 -10.72 12.03 10.38
N ARG A 74 -10.58 11.14 9.38
CA ARG A 74 -10.35 9.70 9.58
C ARG A 74 -8.87 9.33 9.51
N ILE A 75 -8.06 10.10 8.78
CA ILE A 75 -6.66 9.81 8.51
C ILE A 75 -5.81 10.95 9.08
N ALA A 76 -5.20 10.70 10.23
CA ALA A 76 -4.47 11.72 10.99
C ALA A 76 -3.31 12.39 10.23
N VAL A 77 -2.68 11.69 9.28
CA VAL A 77 -1.56 12.23 8.48
C VAL A 77 -2.01 13.20 7.37
N LEU A 78 -3.32 13.29 7.10
CA LEU A 78 -3.88 14.21 6.11
C LEU A 78 -4.35 15.54 6.73
N LYS A 79 -4.01 15.79 8.01
CA LYS A 79 -4.31 17.05 8.73
C LYS A 79 -3.18 18.05 8.58
#